data_AF-A0A191ZKJ6-F1
#
_entry.id   AF-A0A191ZKJ6-F1
#
_cell.length_a   1.000
_cell.length_b   1.000
_cell.length_c   1.000
_cell.angle_alpha   90.00
_cell.angle_beta   90.00
_cell.angle_gamma   90.00
#
_symmetry.space_group_name_H-M   'P 1'
#
loop_
_entity.id
_entity.type
_entity.pdbx_description
1 polymer ?
#
loop_
_entity_poly.entity_id
_entity_poly.type
_entity_poly.pdbx_seq_one_letter_code
_entity_poly.pdbx_strand_id
1 'polypeptide(L)' 'MNRIRWHCRRGMLELDMVLARFLDDNASRMTRAQWQEFEQMLSQADQELWQDIRDQTPDPGPAPSVVLQWLRASVVS' A
#
# COMPACT_ATOMS: atom_id res chain seq x y z
N MET A 1 4.90 -9.43 17.47
CA MET A 1 3.58 -8.97 16.94
C MET A 1 3.50 -7.48 16.61
N ASN A 2 4.60 -6.71 16.58
CA ASN A 2 4.56 -5.24 16.48
C ASN A 2 5.35 -4.64 15.30
N ARG A 3 5.56 -5.41 14.21
CA ARG A 3 6.42 -4.96 13.10
C ARG A 3 5.70 -3.97 12.17
N ILE A 4 4.39 -4.17 11.95
CA ILE A 4 3.57 -3.31 11.08
C ILE A 4 3.35 -1.91 11.70
N ARG A 5 3.13 -1.83 13.02
CA ARG A 5 2.98 -0.53 13.73
C ARG A 5 4.22 0.36 13.67
N TRP A 6 5.42 -0.19 13.50
CA TRP A 6 6.65 0.62 13.42
C TRP A 6 6.86 1.22 12.02
N HIS A 7 6.29 0.59 10.98
CA HIS A 7 6.21 1.17 9.64
C HIS A 7 5.13 2.25 9.50
N CYS A 8 4.34 2.50 10.55
CA CYS A 8 3.31 3.56 10.63
C CYS A 8 3.86 4.87 11.26
N ARG A 9 5.14 4.93 11.67
CA ARG A 9 5.79 6.20 12.07
C ARG A 9 6.33 6.95 10.85
N ARG A 10 5.51 7.03 9.81
CA ARG A 10 5.80 7.78 8.59
C ARG A 10 5.39 9.22 8.79
N GLY A 11 6.03 10.15 8.10
CA GLY A 11 5.77 11.59 8.25
C GLY A 11 4.38 12.04 7.78
N MET A 12 3.56 11.13 7.23
CA MET A 12 2.35 11.43 6.49
C MET A 12 1.13 10.67 7.02
N LEU A 13 0.20 11.40 7.66
CA LEU A 13 -1.02 10.85 8.24
C LEU A 13 -1.98 10.27 7.19
N GLU A 14 -2.02 10.86 5.99
CA GLU A 14 -2.85 10.39 4.88
C GLU A 14 -2.48 8.97 4.46
N LEU A 15 -1.18 8.69 4.33
CA LEU A 15 -0.68 7.36 4.01
C LEU A 15 -1.06 6.36 5.11
N ASP A 16 -0.93 6.75 6.38
CA ASP A 16 -1.27 5.88 7.51
C ASP A 16 -2.76 5.48 7.51
N MET A 17 -3.65 6.46 7.27
CA MET A 17 -5.09 6.22 7.17
C MET A 17 -5.44 5.28 6.01
N VAL A 18 -4.82 5.48 4.85
CA VAL A 18 -5.03 4.63 3.68
C VAL A 18 -4.54 3.21 3.92
N LEU A 19 -3.35 3.04 4.52
CA LEU A 19 -2.81 1.73 4.85
C LEU A 19 -3.67 1.01 5.88
N ALA A 20 -4.14 1.71 6.93
CA ALA A 20 -5.02 1.14 7.94
C ALA A 20 -6.35 0.68 7.34
N ARG A 21 -6.99 1.51 6.50
CA ARG A 21 -8.22 1.19 5.76
C ARG A 21 -8.02 0.00 4.83
N PHE A 22 -6.94 0.02 4.06
CA PHE A 22 -6.58 -1.07 3.15
C PHE A 22 -6.45 -2.39 3.90
N LEU A 23 -5.73 -2.40 5.03
CA LEU A 23 -5.56 -3.58 5.85
C LEU A 23 -6.89 -4.06 6.45
N ASP A 24 -7.76 -3.17 6.92
CA ASP A 24 -9.07 -3.56 7.46
C ASP A 24 -9.91 -4.31 6.42
N ASP A 25 -9.95 -3.82 5.18
CA ASP A 25 -10.76 -4.40 4.11
C ASP A 25 -10.09 -5.60 3.40
N ASN A 26 -8.74 -5.60 3.31
CA ASN A 26 -7.98 -6.57 2.51
C ASN A 26 -7.21 -7.61 3.33
N ALA A 27 -6.80 -7.34 4.57
CA ALA A 27 -5.91 -8.24 5.32
C ALA A 27 -6.51 -9.64 5.49
N SER A 28 -7.83 -9.73 5.64
CA SER A 28 -8.57 -11.00 5.79
C SER A 28 -8.60 -11.83 4.50
N ARG A 29 -8.45 -11.19 3.33
CA ARG A 29 -8.48 -11.83 2.00
C ARG A 29 -7.09 -11.96 1.36
N MET A 30 -6.07 -11.33 1.94
CA MET A 30 -4.71 -11.34 1.40
C MET A 30 -4.01 -12.69 1.59
N THR A 31 -3.45 -13.21 0.51
CA THR A 31 -2.60 -14.41 0.55
C THR A 31 -1.16 -14.07 0.92
N ARG A 32 -0.37 -15.08 1.30
CA ARG A 32 1.05 -14.88 1.68
C ARG A 32 1.87 -14.18 0.59
N ALA A 33 1.62 -14.47 -0.69
CA ALA A 33 2.28 -13.80 -1.80
C ALA A 33 1.96 -12.29 -1.86
N GLN A 34 0.69 -11.93 -1.65
CA GLN A 34 0.26 -10.52 -1.63
C GLN A 34 0.82 -9.78 -0.41
N TRP A 35 0.95 -10.46 0.73
CA TRP A 35 1.63 -9.92 1.89
C TRP A 35 3.11 -9.64 1.61
N GLN A 36 3.81 -10.52 0.91
CA GLN A 36 5.21 -10.28 0.54
C GLN A 36 5.36 -9.09 -0.42
N GLU A 37 4.49 -8.99 -1.42
CA GLU A 37 4.45 -7.83 -2.33
C GLU A 37 4.19 -6.53 -1.56
N PHE A 38 3.24 -6.55 -0.62
CA PHE A 38 2.95 -5.41 0.23
C PHE A 38 4.13 -5.03 1.13
N GLU A 39 4.83 -6.00 1.73
CA GLU A 39 6.05 -5.75 2.51
C GLU A 39 7.18 -5.15 1.64
N GLN A 40 7.30 -5.58 0.38
CA GLN A 40 8.26 -5.00 -0.57
C GLN A 40 7.93 -3.54 -0.89
N MET A 41 6.65 -3.24 -1.15
CA MET A 41 6.18 -1.86 -1.37
C MET A 41 6.40 -0.98 -0.13
N LEU A 42 6.12 -1.53 1.06
CA LEU A 42 6.38 -0.84 2.32
C LEU A 42 7.87 -0.61 2.59
N SER A 43 8.78 -1.32 1.92
CA SER A 43 10.22 -1.06 2.02
C SER A 43 10.66 0.18 1.23
N GLN A 44 9.82 0.73 0.35
CA GLN A 44 10.06 1.99 -0.36
C GLN A 44 9.82 3.22 0.52
N ALA A 45 10.35 4.38 0.11
CA ALA A 45 10.15 5.64 0.81
C ALA A 45 8.68 6.07 0.79
N ASP A 46 8.22 6.72 1.87
CA ASP A 46 6.82 7.12 2.04
C ASP A 46 6.30 8.01 0.92
N GLN A 47 7.12 8.97 0.51
CA GLN A 47 6.78 9.88 -0.57
C GLN A 47 6.67 9.15 -1.91
N GLU A 48 7.50 8.12 -2.12
CA GLU A 48 7.43 7.31 -3.32
C GLU A 48 6.20 6.40 -3.32
N LEU A 49 5.96 5.70 -2.23
CA LEU A 49 4.76 4.88 -2.10
C LEU A 49 3.48 5.74 -2.25
N TRP A 50 3.46 6.93 -1.64
CA TRP A 50 2.32 7.83 -1.76
C TRP A 50 2.13 8.36 -3.17
N GLN A 51 3.22 8.67 -3.87
CA GLN A 51 3.14 9.07 -5.27
C GLN A 51 2.64 7.91 -6.14
N ASP A 52 3.12 6.67 -5.98
CA ASP A 52 2.63 5.51 -6.72
C ASP A 52 1.14 5.19 -6.50
N ILE A 53 0.64 5.46 -5.28
CA ILE A 53 -0.77 5.30 -4.94
C ILE A 53 -1.62 6.43 -5.57
N ARG A 54 -1.14 7.67 -5.57
CA ARG A 54 -1.88 8.82 -6.12
C ARG A 54 -1.78 8.92 -7.63
N ASP A 55 -0.64 8.53 -8.16
CA ASP A 55 -0.28 8.63 -9.57
C ASP A 55 -0.90 7.44 -10.28
N GLN A 56 -2.01 7.71 -10.97
CA GLN A 56 -2.73 6.72 -11.78
C GLN A 56 -2.10 6.57 -13.15
N THR A 57 -0.90 7.11 -13.39
CA THR A 57 -0.29 7.02 -14.70
C THR A 57 -0.03 5.55 -14.99
N PRO A 58 -0.59 5.00 -16.07
CA PRO A 58 -0.24 3.68 -16.51
C PRO A 58 1.20 3.77 -16.98
N ASP A 59 2.13 3.32 -16.14
CA ASP A 59 3.49 3.07 -16.59
C ASP A 59 3.42 2.08 -17.77
N PRO A 60 4.13 2.31 -18.88
CA PRO A 60 4.12 1.42 -20.03
C PRO A 60 4.77 0.05 -19.74
N GLY A 61 5.26 -0.17 -18.53
CA GLY A 61 5.77 -1.44 -18.02
C GLY A 61 4.69 -2.50 -17.73
N PRO A 62 5.07 -3.58 -17.03
CA PRO A 62 4.14 -4.67 -16.69
C PRO A 62 2.97 -4.14 -15.84
N ALA A 63 1.80 -4.77 -16.01
CA ALA A 63 0.59 -4.39 -15.29
C ALA A 63 0.85 -4.26 -13.77
N PRO A 64 0.32 -3.22 -13.11
CA PRO A 64 0.57 -2.98 -11.70
C PRO A 64 0.09 -4.16 -10.85
N SER A 65 0.88 -4.53 -9.83
CA SER A 65 0.51 -5.61 -8.90
C SER A 65 -0.89 -5.39 -8.33
N VAL A 66 -1.64 -6.48 -8.13
CA VAL A 66 -3.01 -6.43 -7.59
C VAL A 66 -3.10 -5.70 -6.24
N VAL A 67 -2.05 -5.78 -5.43
CA VAL A 67 -1.94 -5.07 -4.14
C VAL A 67 -1.93 -3.56 -4.33
N LEU A 68 -1.20 -3.05 -5.32
CA LEU A 68 -1.16 -1.62 -5.64
C LEU A 68 -2.54 -1.14 -6.14
N GLN A 69 -3.23 -1.95 -6.93
CA GLN A 69 -4.58 -1.62 -7.39
C GLN A 69 -5.58 -1.51 -6.22
N TRP A 70 -5.50 -2.41 -5.25
CA TRP A 70 -6.34 -2.34 -4.05
C TRP A 70 -5.99 -1.16 -3.13
N LEU A 71 -4.71 -0.81 -3.02
CA LEU A 71 -4.28 0.41 -2.33
C LEU A 71 -4.86 1.66 -2.99
N ARG A 72 -4.78 1.75 -4.33
CA ARG A 72 -5.38 2.84 -5.12
C ARG A 72 -6.89 2.94 -4.90
N ALA A 73 -7.60 1.81 -4.88
CA ALA A 73 -9.04 1.78 -4.61
C ALA A 73 -9.39 2.30 -3.20
N SER A 74 -8.50 2.09 -2.22
CA SER A 74 -8.71 2.51 -0.83
C SER A 74 -8.56 4.02 -0.61
N VAL A 75 -7.98 4.77 -1.57
CA VAL A 75 -7.82 6.24 -1.49
C VAL A 75 -9.05 7.00 -1.97
N VAL A 76 -9.81 6.43 -2.90
CA VAL A 76 -10.90 7.13 -3.62
C VAL A 76 -12.26 6.96 -2.93
N SER A 77 -12.37 6.16 -1.86
CA SER A 77 -13.64 5.82 -1.17
C SER A 77 -13.79 6.42 0.23
#